data_AF-A0A158EPZ9-F1
#
_entry.id   AF-A0A158EPZ9-F1
#
_cell.length_a   1.000
_cell.length_b   1.000
_cell.length_c   1.000
_cell.angle_alpha   90.00
_cell.angle_beta   90.00
_cell.angle_gamma   90.00
#
_symmetry.space_group_name_H-M   'P 1'
#
loop_
_entity.id
_entity.type
_entity.pdbx_description
1 polymer ?
#
loop_
_entity_poly.entity_id
_entity_poly.type
_entity_poly.pdbx_seq_one_letter_code
_entity_poly.pdbx_strand_id
1 'polypeptide(L)'
;MFLNGFYINLDRSAERRQFLNDQLHTLGLESRIQRFAAVDGATGPFDTRLANAIWACRRSHECVIAQPDADTATIVLEDDCELSTHFPKILTEDTVRWFVESEPTVDIVWLDCAAYWSKAPLLLDWMERVMSPPESGLVRPHLQTLGIVDARGCYSYAAAAYIVTPAGKRTLARLFDSARVSPAIPIDTLYNHWIYTGELNAKIFVPFLATPRVAVRSTIDHDVSEVDDMDEIGWGSVLRRALYADSSNEEFSGLDPMASLPPKSIQYELGMRMYDRFRWRD
;
A
#
# COMPACT_ATOMS: atom_id res chain seq x y z
N MET A 1 -21.49 9.54 -8.59
CA MET A 1 -20.54 9.01 -7.60
C MET A 1 -19.16 9.45 -8.04
N PHE A 2 -18.43 10.19 -7.22
CA PHE A 2 -17.08 10.68 -7.54
C PHE A 2 -15.97 9.71 -7.13
N LEU A 3 -16.26 8.76 -6.25
CA LEU A 3 -15.30 7.78 -5.76
C LEU A 3 -15.77 6.37 -6.14
N ASN A 4 -15.04 5.70 -7.00
CA ASN A 4 -15.25 4.30 -7.34
C ASN A 4 -14.26 3.42 -6.58
N GLY A 5 -14.60 2.15 -6.31
CA GLY A 5 -13.69 1.22 -5.67
C GLY A 5 -13.70 -0.14 -6.35
N PHE A 6 -12.51 -0.73 -6.51
CA PHE A 6 -12.34 -2.06 -7.06
C PHE A 6 -11.34 -2.86 -6.25
N TYR A 7 -11.59 -4.16 -6.16
CA TYR A 7 -10.56 -5.11 -5.77
C TYR A 7 -10.24 -6.07 -6.91
N ILE A 8 -8.96 -6.28 -7.18
CA ILE A 8 -8.45 -7.17 -8.22
C ILE A 8 -8.39 -8.59 -7.65
N ASN A 9 -9.05 -9.54 -8.29
CA ASN A 9 -9.06 -10.93 -7.86
C ASN A 9 -9.06 -11.88 -9.06
N LEU A 10 -8.22 -12.91 -9.02
CA LEU A 10 -8.24 -13.98 -10.02
C LEU A 10 -9.49 -14.86 -9.84
N ASP A 11 -10.12 -15.28 -10.95
CA ASP A 11 -11.32 -16.14 -10.89
C ASP A 11 -11.06 -17.47 -10.17
N ARG A 12 -9.85 -18.02 -10.27
CA ARG A 12 -9.43 -19.23 -9.56
C ARG A 12 -9.24 -19.04 -8.05
N SER A 13 -9.15 -17.81 -7.55
CA SER A 13 -8.85 -17.49 -6.14
C SER A 13 -10.13 -17.23 -5.35
N ALA A 14 -11.01 -18.23 -5.28
CA ALA A 14 -12.32 -18.11 -4.65
C ALA A 14 -12.27 -17.81 -3.13
N GLU A 15 -11.28 -18.33 -2.42
CA GLU A 15 -11.12 -18.10 -0.98
C GLU A 15 -10.72 -16.64 -0.68
N ARG A 16 -9.77 -16.07 -1.43
CA ARG A 16 -9.39 -14.65 -1.34
C ARG A 16 -10.57 -13.73 -1.66
N ARG A 17 -11.36 -14.09 -2.67
CA ARG A 17 -12.60 -13.39 -3.01
C ARG A 17 -13.60 -13.40 -1.85
N GLN A 18 -13.83 -14.56 -1.25
CA GLN A 18 -14.76 -14.68 -0.12
C GLN A 18 -14.27 -13.85 1.07
N PHE A 19 -12.99 -13.96 1.41
CA PHE A 19 -12.35 -13.19 2.47
C PHE A 19 -12.56 -11.68 2.31
N LEU A 20 -12.32 -11.13 1.13
CA LEU A 20 -12.50 -9.70 0.91
C LEU A 20 -13.99 -9.31 0.89
N ASN A 21 -14.87 -10.13 0.31
CA ASN A 21 -16.32 -9.88 0.36
C ASN A 21 -16.86 -9.83 1.80
N ASP A 22 -16.40 -10.74 2.67
CA ASP A 22 -16.82 -10.75 4.08
C ASP A 22 -16.38 -9.46 4.81
N GLN A 23 -15.18 -8.97 4.52
CA GLN A 23 -14.71 -7.68 5.02
C GLN A 23 -15.55 -6.51 4.48
N LEU A 24 -15.81 -6.48 3.18
CA LEU A 24 -16.63 -5.43 2.56
C LEU A 24 -18.05 -5.42 3.14
N HIS A 25 -18.65 -6.58 3.38
CA HIS A 25 -19.94 -6.69 4.04
C HIS A 25 -19.89 -6.15 5.47
N THR A 26 -18.91 -6.61 6.26
CA THR A 26 -18.72 -6.19 7.66
C THR A 26 -18.53 -4.68 7.80
N LEU A 27 -17.83 -4.06 6.84
CA LEU A 27 -17.56 -2.62 6.82
C LEU A 27 -18.63 -1.80 6.08
N GLY A 28 -19.66 -2.44 5.52
CA GLY A 28 -20.72 -1.77 4.76
C GLY A 28 -20.26 -1.13 3.44
N LEU A 29 -19.26 -1.74 2.78
CA LEU A 29 -18.59 -1.24 1.58
C LEU A 29 -19.03 -1.94 0.28
N GLU A 30 -19.93 -2.94 0.33
CA GLU A 30 -20.35 -3.75 -0.83
C GLU A 30 -20.93 -2.93 -1.99
N SER A 31 -21.58 -1.81 -1.69
CA SER A 31 -22.13 -0.90 -2.70
C SER A 31 -21.09 0.07 -3.28
N ARG A 32 -19.90 0.15 -2.68
CA ARG A 32 -18.84 1.10 -3.01
C ARG A 32 -17.62 0.47 -3.66
N ILE A 33 -17.31 -0.77 -3.29
CA ILE A 33 -16.14 -1.50 -3.79
C ILE A 33 -16.62 -2.78 -4.47
N GLN A 34 -16.26 -2.93 -5.74
CA GLN A 34 -16.70 -4.04 -6.58
C GLN A 34 -15.53 -4.94 -6.99
N ARG A 35 -15.84 -6.19 -7.31
CA ARG A 35 -14.82 -7.10 -7.85
C ARG A 35 -14.43 -6.68 -9.26
N PHE A 36 -13.12 -6.62 -9.50
CA PHE A 36 -12.52 -6.64 -10.84
C PHE A 36 -11.91 -8.01 -11.09
N ALA A 37 -12.33 -8.68 -12.17
CA ALA A 37 -11.75 -9.96 -12.57
C ALA A 37 -10.33 -9.73 -13.11
N ALA A 38 -9.32 -10.21 -12.38
CA ALA A 38 -7.93 -10.04 -12.76
C ALA A 38 -7.62 -10.74 -14.08
N VAL A 39 -6.69 -10.16 -14.84
CA VAL A 39 -6.11 -10.82 -16.03
C VAL A 39 -5.35 -12.05 -15.55
N ASP A 40 -5.57 -13.18 -16.22
CA ASP A 40 -4.88 -14.43 -15.89
C ASP A 40 -3.57 -14.56 -16.68
N GLY A 41 -2.46 -14.76 -15.97
CA GLY A 41 -1.14 -15.03 -16.55
C GLY A 41 -0.98 -16.43 -17.15
N ALA A 42 -1.98 -17.30 -17.09
CA ALA A 42 -1.89 -18.64 -17.69
C ALA A 42 -1.73 -18.60 -19.23
N THR A 43 -2.19 -17.54 -19.90
CA THR A 43 -2.20 -17.40 -21.37
C THR A 43 -1.52 -16.12 -21.85
N GLY A 44 -0.53 -15.62 -21.11
CA GLY A 44 0.19 -14.40 -21.45
C GLY A 44 1.13 -14.53 -22.66
N PRO A 45 1.74 -13.42 -23.11
CA PRO A 45 2.52 -13.34 -24.35
C PRO A 45 3.97 -13.84 -24.23
N PHE A 46 4.41 -14.28 -23.04
CA PHE A 46 5.78 -14.70 -22.76
C PHE A 46 5.89 -16.23 -22.62
N ASP A 47 7.10 -16.75 -22.83
CA ASP A 47 7.38 -18.19 -22.72
C ASP A 47 7.42 -18.68 -21.26
N THR A 48 7.68 -17.80 -20.31
CA THR A 48 7.80 -18.17 -18.89
C THR A 48 6.55 -17.81 -18.10
N ARG A 49 6.17 -18.70 -17.18
CA ARG A 49 5.02 -18.50 -16.28
C ARG A 49 5.17 -17.25 -15.42
N LEU A 50 6.37 -16.98 -14.91
CA LEU A 50 6.64 -15.81 -14.08
C LEU A 50 6.46 -14.51 -14.87
N ALA A 51 7.05 -14.39 -16.07
CA ALA A 51 6.87 -13.20 -16.90
C ALA A 51 5.40 -12.95 -17.26
N ASN A 52 4.64 -14.01 -17.56
CA ASN A 52 3.21 -13.89 -17.79
C ASN A 52 2.42 -13.49 -16.54
N ALA A 53 2.81 -13.97 -15.36
CA ALA A 53 2.18 -13.58 -14.09
C ALA A 53 2.43 -12.10 -13.77
N ILE A 54 3.66 -11.62 -13.95
CA ILE A 54 4.03 -10.21 -13.79
C ILE A 54 3.24 -9.34 -14.76
N TRP A 55 3.23 -9.72 -16.05
CA TRP A 55 2.47 -9.03 -17.08
C TRP A 55 0.97 -8.97 -16.76
N ALA A 56 0.38 -10.09 -16.35
CA ALA A 56 -1.04 -10.17 -16.04
C ALA A 56 -1.41 -9.34 -14.78
N CYS A 57 -0.55 -9.34 -13.76
CA CYS A 57 -0.70 -8.47 -12.59
C CYS A 57 -0.72 -7.00 -13.03
N ARG A 58 0.31 -6.55 -13.76
CA ARG A 58 0.38 -5.18 -14.30
C ARG A 58 -0.85 -4.84 -15.14
N ARG A 59 -1.25 -5.71 -16.06
CA ARG A 59 -2.42 -5.49 -16.93
C ARG A 59 -3.72 -5.39 -16.13
N SER A 60 -3.87 -6.12 -15.03
CA SER A 60 -5.04 -6.02 -14.16
C SER A 60 -5.17 -4.62 -13.56
N HIS A 61 -4.07 -4.07 -13.05
CA HIS A 61 -4.06 -2.70 -12.54
C HIS A 61 -4.27 -1.65 -13.64
N GLU A 62 -3.60 -1.77 -14.79
CA GLU A 62 -3.81 -0.84 -15.92
C GLU A 62 -5.29 -0.82 -16.36
N CYS A 63 -5.93 -1.99 -16.44
CA CYS A 63 -7.34 -2.10 -16.83
C CYS A 63 -8.27 -1.52 -15.77
N VAL A 64 -8.06 -1.81 -14.47
CA VAL A 64 -8.96 -1.30 -13.41
C VAL A 64 -8.85 0.20 -13.24
N ILE A 65 -7.69 0.81 -13.51
CA ILE A 65 -7.49 2.26 -13.47
C ILE A 65 -8.18 2.95 -14.65
N ALA A 66 -8.16 2.32 -15.82
CA ALA A 66 -8.74 2.87 -17.05
C ALA A 66 -10.27 2.69 -17.16
N GLN A 67 -10.86 1.77 -16.40
CA GLN A 67 -12.30 1.46 -16.47
C GLN A 67 -13.22 2.60 -16.01
N PRO A 68 -12.98 3.28 -14.88
CA PRO A 68 -13.90 4.30 -14.36
C PRO A 68 -13.67 5.65 -15.03
N ASP A 69 -14.68 6.53 -14.95
CA ASP A 69 -14.62 7.88 -15.53
C ASP A 69 -13.34 8.64 -15.10
N ALA A 70 -12.71 9.32 -16.07
CA ALA A 70 -11.47 10.07 -15.88
C ALA A 70 -11.59 11.19 -14.83
N ASP A 71 -12.79 11.69 -14.58
CA ASP A 71 -13.07 12.76 -13.62
C ASP A 71 -13.41 12.25 -12.21
N THR A 72 -13.30 10.94 -11.98
CA THR A 72 -13.54 10.31 -10.67
C THR A 72 -12.26 9.80 -10.04
N ALA A 73 -12.19 9.76 -8.72
CA ALA A 73 -11.16 9.01 -7.99
C ALA A 73 -11.48 7.51 -7.99
N THR A 74 -10.45 6.67 -7.86
CA THR A 74 -10.61 5.21 -7.85
C THR A 74 -9.74 4.56 -6.80
N ILE A 75 -10.37 3.87 -5.85
CA ILE A 75 -9.71 2.95 -4.91
C ILE A 75 -9.40 1.66 -5.65
N VAL A 76 -8.16 1.20 -5.55
CA VAL A 76 -7.68 -0.08 -6.07
C VAL A 76 -7.14 -0.90 -4.91
N LEU A 77 -7.63 -2.13 -4.76
CA LEU A 77 -7.21 -3.10 -3.76
C LEU A 77 -6.78 -4.41 -4.42
N GLU A 78 -5.84 -5.13 -3.82
CA GLU A 78 -5.60 -6.55 -4.08
C GLU A 78 -6.48 -7.42 -3.15
N ASP A 79 -6.67 -8.69 -3.54
CA ASP A 79 -7.57 -9.64 -2.88
C ASP A 79 -7.01 -10.30 -1.61
N ASP A 80 -5.79 -9.98 -1.20
CA ASP A 80 -5.23 -10.34 0.11
C ASP A 80 -5.12 -9.17 1.09
N CYS A 81 -5.66 -8.00 0.75
CA CYS A 81 -5.71 -6.89 1.68
C CYS A 81 -6.67 -7.17 2.84
N GLU A 82 -6.18 -6.89 4.04
CA GLU A 82 -7.00 -6.63 5.22
C GLU A 82 -7.35 -5.15 5.26
N LEU A 83 -8.62 -4.82 5.53
CA LEU A 83 -9.12 -3.45 5.59
C LEU A 83 -9.34 -3.02 7.04
N SER A 84 -8.83 -1.84 7.40
CA SER A 84 -9.03 -1.26 8.72
C SER A 84 -10.51 -0.96 8.95
N THR A 85 -10.98 -1.13 10.19
CA THR A 85 -12.29 -0.68 10.66
C THR A 85 -12.49 0.84 10.56
N HIS A 86 -11.40 1.60 10.39
CA HIS A 86 -11.43 3.04 10.12
C HIS A 86 -11.62 3.38 8.63
N PHE A 87 -11.39 2.44 7.71
CA PHE A 87 -11.47 2.64 6.26
C PHE A 87 -12.77 3.33 5.81
N PRO A 88 -13.99 2.84 6.12
CA PRO A 88 -15.23 3.45 5.64
C PRO A 88 -15.51 4.84 6.23
N LYS A 89 -14.93 5.16 7.40
CA LYS A 89 -15.11 6.44 8.09
C LYS A 89 -14.19 7.52 7.52
N ILE A 90 -12.98 7.14 7.12
CA ILE A 90 -11.96 8.07 6.64
C ILE A 90 -12.03 8.26 5.13
N LEU A 91 -12.26 7.18 4.38
CA LEU A 91 -12.36 7.24 2.92
C LEU A 91 -13.83 7.31 2.52
N THR A 92 -14.42 8.51 2.64
CA THR A 92 -15.76 8.83 2.13
C THR A 92 -15.63 9.55 0.79
N GLU A 93 -16.74 9.74 0.07
CA GLU A 93 -16.71 10.54 -1.16
C GLU A 93 -16.29 11.99 -0.86
N ASP A 94 -16.77 12.56 0.25
CA ASP A 94 -16.48 13.94 0.65
C ASP A 94 -15.01 14.13 1.04
N THR A 95 -14.43 13.21 1.81
CA THR A 95 -13.02 13.32 2.22
C THR A 95 -12.07 13.15 1.05
N VAL A 96 -12.35 12.21 0.14
CA VAL A 96 -11.54 12.03 -1.07
C VAL A 96 -11.69 13.22 -2.02
N ARG A 97 -12.90 13.76 -2.17
CA ARG A 97 -13.13 14.99 -2.95
C ARG A 97 -12.34 16.17 -2.38
N TRP A 98 -12.47 16.42 -1.08
CA TRP A 98 -11.73 17.47 -0.40
C TRP A 98 -10.22 17.32 -0.59
N PHE A 99 -9.69 16.09 -0.49
CA PHE A 99 -8.28 15.82 -0.74
C PHE A 99 -7.89 16.17 -2.18
N VAL A 100 -8.63 15.70 -3.19
CA VAL A 100 -8.34 15.99 -4.60
C VAL A 100 -8.39 17.50 -4.91
N GLU A 101 -9.31 18.23 -4.27
CA GLU A 101 -9.41 19.69 -4.42
C GLU A 101 -8.26 20.44 -3.73
N SER A 102 -7.81 19.95 -2.58
CA SER A 102 -6.72 20.55 -1.81
C SER A 102 -5.33 20.21 -2.36
N GLU A 103 -5.21 19.04 -3.00
CA GLU A 103 -3.96 18.49 -3.55
C GLU A 103 -4.14 18.14 -5.05
N PRO A 104 -4.46 19.12 -5.92
CA PRO A 104 -4.91 18.86 -7.30
C PRO A 104 -3.82 18.26 -8.20
N THR A 105 -2.57 18.30 -7.75
CA THR A 105 -1.41 17.75 -8.47
C THR A 105 -1.04 16.34 -8.04
N VAL A 106 -1.68 15.77 -7.01
CA VAL A 106 -1.37 14.41 -6.56
C VAL A 106 -2.02 13.41 -7.50
N ASP A 107 -1.24 12.46 -8.00
CA ASP A 107 -1.66 11.41 -8.92
C ASP A 107 -2.17 10.17 -8.15
N ILE A 108 -1.39 9.71 -7.16
CA ILE A 108 -1.69 8.51 -6.37
C ILE A 108 -1.57 8.81 -4.88
N VAL A 109 -2.45 8.20 -4.10
CA VAL A 109 -2.29 8.09 -2.65
C VAL A 109 -2.24 6.62 -2.25
N TRP A 110 -1.15 6.20 -1.62
CA TRP A 110 -0.96 4.86 -1.09
C TRP A 110 -1.71 4.68 0.23
N LEU A 111 -2.51 3.62 0.32
CA LEU A 111 -3.18 3.16 1.55
C LEU A 111 -2.37 2.06 2.26
N ASP A 112 -1.39 1.52 1.54
CA ASP A 112 -0.35 0.59 1.94
C ASP A 112 0.81 0.70 0.93
N CYS A 113 2.05 0.50 1.41
CA CYS A 113 3.21 0.25 0.56
C CYS A 113 4.35 -0.36 1.37
N ALA A 114 5.25 -1.08 0.71
CA ALA A 114 6.57 -1.32 1.29
C ALA A 114 7.41 -0.04 1.17
N ALA A 115 7.94 0.43 2.30
CA ALA A 115 8.75 1.64 2.36
C ALA A 115 10.25 1.31 2.42
N TYR A 116 11.10 2.24 1.97
CA TYR A 116 12.54 2.12 2.21
C TYR A 116 12.82 2.13 3.73
N TRP A 117 13.70 1.23 4.18
CA TRP A 117 14.06 1.07 5.59
C TRP A 117 14.53 2.35 6.27
N SER A 118 15.27 3.17 5.54
CA SER A 118 15.75 4.48 6.02
C SER A 118 14.62 5.45 6.39
N LYS A 119 13.37 5.17 5.98
CA LYS A 119 12.18 5.96 6.27
C LYS A 119 11.27 5.36 7.34
N ALA A 120 11.57 4.16 7.84
CA ALA A 120 10.75 3.51 8.88
C ALA A 120 10.55 4.41 10.12
N PRO A 121 11.59 5.06 10.69
CA PRO A 121 11.40 5.93 11.87
C PRO A 121 10.46 7.11 11.60
N LEU A 122 10.52 7.70 10.40
CA LEU A 122 9.67 8.82 10.00
C LEU A 122 8.20 8.39 9.92
N LEU A 123 7.91 7.26 9.29
CA LEU A 123 6.55 6.75 9.14
C LEU A 123 5.96 6.31 10.49
N LEU A 124 6.78 5.70 11.35
CA LEU A 124 6.37 5.33 12.70
C LEU A 124 6.11 6.56 13.59
N ASP A 125 6.89 7.64 13.45
CA ASP A 125 6.61 8.91 14.14
C ASP A 125 5.27 9.52 13.69
N TRP A 126 5.01 9.53 12.38
CA TRP A 126 3.71 9.95 11.85
C TRP A 126 2.56 9.12 12.41
N MET A 127 2.73 7.80 12.42
CA MET A 127 1.75 6.86 12.99
C MET A 127 1.46 7.18 14.46
N GLU A 128 2.48 7.36 15.29
CA GLU A 128 2.31 7.69 16.70
C GLU A 128 1.62 9.04 16.94
N ARG A 129 1.90 10.04 16.10
CA ARG A 129 1.27 11.38 16.22
C ARG A 129 -0.24 11.35 15.97
N VAL A 130 -0.70 10.53 15.02
CA VAL A 130 -2.12 10.53 14.61
C VAL A 130 -2.95 9.45 15.33
N MET A 131 -2.29 8.44 15.90
CA MET A 131 -2.92 7.34 16.63
C MET A 131 -2.77 7.50 18.15
N SER A 132 -3.33 8.59 18.71
CA SER A 132 -3.30 8.97 20.15
C SER A 132 -2.88 7.86 21.11
N PRO A 133 -1.89 8.09 22.02
CA PRO A 133 -1.42 7.03 22.90
C PRO A 133 -2.58 6.43 23.70
N PRO A 134 -2.70 5.09 23.79
CA PRO A 134 -3.80 4.47 24.50
C PRO A 134 -3.75 4.89 25.97
N GLU A 135 -4.78 5.59 26.44
CA GLU A 135 -5.10 5.60 27.86
C GLU A 135 -5.46 4.16 28.24
N SER A 136 -4.52 3.45 28.86
CA SER A 136 -4.69 2.11 29.44
C SER A 136 -5.00 0.95 28.47
N GLY A 137 -3.97 0.21 28.06
CA GLY A 137 -4.01 -1.25 27.81
C GLY A 137 -4.98 -1.82 26.77
N LEU A 138 -5.75 -1.00 26.05
CA LEU A 138 -6.70 -1.40 25.01
C LEU A 138 -6.16 -1.03 23.62
N VAL A 139 -6.62 -1.81 22.63
CA VAL A 139 -6.46 -1.61 21.17
C VAL A 139 -6.46 -0.11 20.83
N ARG A 140 -5.44 0.34 20.07
CA ARG A 140 -5.14 1.75 19.77
C ARG A 140 -6.43 2.56 19.51
N PRO A 141 -6.81 3.54 20.36
CA PRO A 141 -8.10 4.19 20.25
C PRO A 141 -8.07 5.36 19.27
N HIS A 142 -9.07 5.38 18.37
CA HIS A 142 -9.50 6.50 17.53
C HIS A 142 -8.45 7.20 16.65
N LEU A 143 -8.24 6.63 15.45
CA LEU A 143 -7.72 7.37 14.31
C LEU A 143 -8.65 8.56 13.98
N GLN A 144 -8.19 9.79 14.25
CA GLN A 144 -8.94 11.02 14.01
C GLN A 144 -8.58 11.69 12.67
N THR A 145 -7.34 11.54 12.23
CA THR A 145 -6.80 12.13 11.01
C THR A 145 -5.72 11.24 10.41
N LEU A 146 -5.38 11.44 9.15
CA LEU A 146 -4.25 10.80 8.50
C LEU A 146 -3.05 11.75 8.43
N GLY A 147 -1.85 11.21 8.59
CA GLY A 147 -0.64 11.82 8.09
C GLY A 147 -0.56 11.65 6.58
N ILE A 148 -0.11 12.68 5.86
CA ILE A 148 0.05 12.66 4.41
C ILE A 148 1.54 12.89 4.13
N VAL A 149 2.24 11.82 3.79
CA VAL A 149 3.69 11.83 3.58
C VAL A 149 3.99 11.81 2.09
N ASP A 150 5.04 12.51 1.65
CA ASP A 150 5.52 12.41 0.29
C ASP A 150 6.05 10.99 0.00
N ALA A 151 5.60 10.38 -1.10
CA ALA A 151 6.04 9.05 -1.47
C ALA A 151 7.47 9.04 -2.03
N ARG A 152 7.99 10.18 -2.51
CA ARG A 152 9.31 10.27 -3.12
C ARG A 152 10.42 9.98 -2.12
N GLY A 153 11.15 8.90 -2.36
CA GLY A 153 12.18 8.40 -1.44
C GLY A 153 11.61 7.69 -0.20
N CYS A 154 10.30 7.45 -0.15
CA CYS A 154 9.61 6.65 0.87
C CYS A 154 9.09 5.34 0.29
N TYR A 155 8.37 5.39 -0.83
CA TYR A 155 7.84 4.21 -1.52
C TYR A 155 8.96 3.36 -2.11
N SER A 156 8.95 2.06 -1.83
CA SER A 156 9.87 1.07 -2.39
C SER A 156 9.15 0.17 -3.39
N TYR A 157 8.16 -0.61 -2.94
CA TYR A 157 7.41 -1.55 -3.77
C TYR A 157 6.03 -1.86 -3.16
N ALA A 158 5.33 -2.83 -3.76
CA ALA A 158 3.96 -3.27 -3.48
C ALA A 158 2.89 -2.28 -3.94
N ALA A 159 1.83 -2.83 -4.56
CA ALA A 159 0.70 -2.08 -5.09
C ALA A 159 -0.64 -2.58 -4.52
N ALA A 160 -0.64 -3.04 -3.26
CA ALA A 160 -1.76 -3.75 -2.69
C ALA A 160 -2.99 -2.85 -2.45
N ALA A 161 -2.80 -1.59 -2.03
CA ALA A 161 -3.93 -0.69 -1.80
C ALA A 161 -3.57 0.78 -2.07
N TYR A 162 -4.33 1.44 -2.94
CA TYR A 162 -4.11 2.85 -3.30
C TYR A 162 -5.35 3.52 -3.88
N ILE A 163 -5.30 4.84 -3.98
CA ILE A 163 -6.27 5.69 -4.66
C ILE A 163 -5.59 6.35 -5.84
N VAL A 164 -6.19 6.26 -7.03
CA VAL A 164 -5.80 7.05 -8.19
C VAL A 164 -6.75 8.24 -8.30
N THR A 165 -6.21 9.45 -8.33
CA THR A 165 -6.99 10.69 -8.48
C THR A 165 -7.35 10.91 -9.96
N PRO A 166 -8.27 11.86 -10.28
CA PRO A 166 -8.49 12.28 -11.66
C PRO A 166 -7.23 12.76 -12.38
N ALA A 167 -6.33 13.47 -11.69
CA ALA A 167 -5.02 13.86 -12.22
C ALA A 167 -4.17 12.62 -12.51
N GLY A 168 -4.13 11.68 -11.56
CA GLY A 168 -3.39 10.44 -11.68
C GLY A 168 -3.84 9.57 -12.84
N LYS A 169 -5.15 9.49 -13.12
CA LYS A 169 -5.65 8.75 -14.29
C LYS A 169 -5.07 9.29 -15.60
N ARG A 170 -5.01 10.62 -15.76
CA ARG A 170 -4.41 11.26 -16.94
C ARG A 170 -2.90 11.01 -17.00
N THR A 171 -2.20 11.17 -15.88
CA THR A 171 -0.76 10.94 -15.78
C THR A 171 -0.43 9.48 -16.11
N LEU A 172 -1.10 8.53 -15.46
CA LEU A 172 -0.90 7.09 -15.64
C LEU A 172 -1.27 6.63 -17.04
N ALA A 173 -2.31 7.17 -17.68
CA ALA A 173 -2.63 6.83 -19.06
C ALA A 173 -1.44 7.12 -20.00
N ARG A 174 -0.77 8.26 -19.85
CA ARG A 174 0.45 8.62 -20.60
C ARG A 174 1.63 7.72 -20.22
N LEU A 175 1.86 7.50 -18.93
CA LEU A 175 3.00 6.72 -18.44
C LEU A 175 2.90 5.24 -18.86
N PHE A 176 1.72 4.63 -18.72
CA PHE A 176 1.49 3.26 -19.16
C PHE A 176 1.67 3.12 -20.67
N ASP A 177 1.25 4.11 -21.47
CA ASP A 177 1.46 4.08 -22.92
C ASP A 177 2.95 4.07 -23.27
N SER A 178 3.74 4.92 -22.61
CA SER A 178 5.20 4.94 -22.77
C SER A 178 5.88 3.64 -22.35
N ALA A 179 5.36 2.96 -21.32
CA ALA A 179 5.91 1.71 -20.80
C ALA A 179 5.39 0.45 -21.52
N ARG A 180 4.57 0.58 -22.58
CA ARG A 180 4.08 -0.58 -23.35
C ARG A 180 5.20 -1.36 -24.02
N VAL A 181 6.31 -0.69 -24.33
CA VAL A 181 7.50 -1.30 -24.96
C VAL A 181 8.23 -2.27 -24.04
N SER A 182 7.95 -2.23 -22.73
CA SER A 182 8.56 -3.12 -21.73
C SER A 182 7.48 -3.82 -20.89
N PRO A 183 6.68 -4.74 -21.49
CA PRO A 183 5.51 -5.34 -20.84
C PRO A 183 5.83 -6.30 -19.69
N ALA A 184 7.10 -6.71 -19.54
CA ALA A 184 7.57 -7.61 -18.49
C ALA A 184 7.97 -6.91 -17.19
N ILE A 185 7.98 -5.56 -17.14
CA ILE A 185 8.33 -4.83 -15.92
C ILE A 185 7.14 -4.87 -14.94
N PRO A 186 7.34 -5.28 -13.67
CA PRO A 186 6.32 -5.22 -12.63
C PRO A 186 5.78 -3.80 -12.42
N ILE A 187 4.50 -3.69 -12.05
CA ILE A 187 3.85 -2.39 -11.94
C ILE A 187 4.41 -1.53 -10.80
N ASP A 188 4.76 -2.14 -9.67
CA ASP A 188 5.37 -1.46 -8.54
C ASP A 188 6.78 -0.95 -8.85
N THR A 189 7.54 -1.68 -9.68
CA THR A 189 8.82 -1.22 -10.22
C THR A 189 8.65 0.02 -11.09
N LEU A 190 7.60 0.07 -11.93
CA LEU A 190 7.28 1.26 -12.72
C LEU A 190 6.88 2.44 -11.81
N TYR A 191 6.01 2.20 -10.83
CA TYR A 191 5.61 3.23 -9.87
C TYR A 191 6.81 3.77 -9.08
N ASN A 192 7.69 2.90 -8.57
CA ASN A 192 8.90 3.31 -7.87
C ASN A 192 9.76 4.23 -8.75
N HIS A 193 10.00 3.83 -10.00
CA HIS A 193 10.75 4.63 -10.95
C HIS A 193 10.12 6.00 -11.21
N TRP A 194 8.81 6.06 -11.51
CA TRP A 194 8.12 7.31 -11.83
C TRP A 194 7.99 8.23 -10.61
N ILE A 195 7.80 7.68 -9.42
CA ILE A 195 7.80 8.45 -8.16
C ILE A 195 9.19 9.03 -7.91
N TYR A 196 10.25 8.21 -8.07
CA TYR A 196 11.63 8.64 -7.84
C TYR A 196 12.06 9.77 -8.79
N THR A 197 11.73 9.62 -10.08
CA THR A 197 12.03 10.61 -11.13
C THR A 197 11.12 11.85 -11.09
N GLY A 198 9.98 11.77 -10.40
CA GLY A 198 9.01 12.86 -10.28
C GLY A 198 8.01 12.92 -11.44
N GLU A 199 7.95 11.88 -12.27
CA GLU A 199 6.92 11.74 -13.32
C GLU A 199 5.55 11.37 -12.76
N LEU A 200 5.51 10.82 -11.54
CA LEU A 200 4.30 10.49 -10.81
C LEU A 200 4.36 11.12 -9.41
N ASN A 201 3.47 12.06 -9.12
CA ASN A 201 3.36 12.71 -7.82
C ASN A 201 2.50 11.85 -6.89
N ALA A 202 3.12 11.17 -5.92
CA ALA A 202 2.41 10.28 -5.02
C ALA A 202 2.57 10.67 -3.55
N LYS A 203 1.52 10.39 -2.77
CA LYS A 203 1.51 10.53 -1.32
C LYS A 203 1.26 9.17 -0.66
N ILE A 204 1.57 9.07 0.63
CA ILE A 204 1.32 7.91 1.47
C ILE A 204 0.46 8.37 2.64
N PHE A 205 -0.66 7.69 2.86
CA PHE A 205 -1.44 7.86 4.09
C PHE A 205 -0.83 7.05 5.22
N VAL A 206 -0.70 7.67 6.39
CA VAL A 206 -0.21 7.03 7.60
C VAL A 206 -1.20 7.31 8.74
N PRO A 207 -1.72 6.29 9.45
CA PRO A 207 -1.56 4.86 9.21
C PRO A 207 -2.00 4.38 7.83
N PHE A 208 -1.53 3.18 7.49
CA PHE A 208 -2.10 2.36 6.44
C PHE A 208 -3.53 1.94 6.81
N LEU A 209 -4.46 2.14 5.89
CA LEU A 209 -5.88 1.78 6.05
C LEU A 209 -6.20 0.40 5.47
N ALA A 210 -5.25 -0.15 4.72
CA ALA A 210 -5.27 -1.53 4.27
C ALA A 210 -3.86 -2.09 4.41
N THR A 211 -3.69 -3.40 4.41
CA THR A 211 -2.36 -4.02 4.28
C THR A 211 -2.56 -5.49 3.93
N PRO A 212 -1.66 -6.14 3.17
CA PRO A 212 -1.67 -7.60 3.06
C PRO A 212 -1.49 -8.26 4.43
N ARG A 213 -2.06 -9.46 4.56
CA ARG A 213 -1.85 -10.31 5.72
C ARG A 213 -0.41 -10.86 5.71
N VAL A 214 0.23 -10.94 6.89
CA VAL A 214 1.60 -11.45 7.05
C VAL A 214 1.81 -12.86 6.49
N ALA A 215 0.78 -13.71 6.54
CA ALA A 215 0.87 -15.13 6.23
C ALA A 215 0.39 -15.52 4.82
N VAL A 216 0.10 -14.56 3.93
CA VAL A 216 -0.40 -14.89 2.59
C VAL A 216 0.75 -15.08 1.61
N ARG A 217 0.78 -16.25 0.96
CA ARG A 217 1.73 -16.56 -0.11
C ARG A 217 1.28 -15.86 -1.39
N SER A 218 2.21 -15.17 -2.06
CA SER A 218 1.95 -14.54 -3.37
C SER A 218 1.38 -15.56 -4.37
N THR A 219 0.46 -15.10 -5.22
CA THR A 219 -0.03 -15.89 -6.37
C THR A 219 0.91 -15.83 -7.57
N ILE A 220 1.97 -15.03 -7.47
CA ILE A 220 3.10 -15.00 -8.39
C ILE A 220 4.23 -15.83 -7.76
N ASP A 221 4.60 -16.91 -8.44
CA ASP A 221 5.71 -17.76 -8.02
C ASP A 221 7.04 -17.02 -8.30
N HIS A 222 7.63 -16.40 -7.28
CA HIS A 222 8.99 -15.88 -7.37
C HIS A 222 10.00 -17.03 -7.35
N ASP A 223 11.01 -16.99 -8.21
CA ASP A 223 12.16 -17.89 -8.09
C ASP A 223 12.95 -17.48 -6.84
N VAL A 224 13.24 -18.44 -5.95
CA VAL A 224 13.93 -18.18 -4.66
C VAL A 224 15.32 -17.60 -4.90
N SER A 225 15.87 -17.75 -6.10
CA SER A 225 17.14 -17.16 -6.53
C SER A 225 17.10 -15.66 -6.88
N GLU A 226 15.91 -15.06 -7.00
CA GLU A 226 15.71 -13.62 -7.31
C GLU A 226 15.44 -12.77 -6.06
N VAL A 227 15.28 -13.40 -4.89
CA VAL A 227 15.09 -12.71 -3.60
C VAL A 227 16.42 -12.69 -2.87
N ASP A 228 17.21 -11.64 -3.07
CA ASP A 228 18.55 -11.50 -2.48
C ASP A 228 18.53 -11.49 -0.94
N ASP A 229 17.42 -11.12 -0.31
CA ASP A 229 17.28 -11.11 1.16
C ASP A 229 15.83 -11.38 1.63
N MET A 230 15.54 -12.64 1.99
CA MET A 230 14.25 -13.04 2.57
C MET A 230 13.99 -12.37 3.92
N ASP A 231 15.04 -12.00 4.67
CA ASP A 231 14.88 -11.28 5.95
C ASP A 231 14.40 -9.86 5.69
N GLU A 232 14.87 -9.20 4.63
CA GLU A 232 14.41 -7.86 4.25
C GLU A 232 12.91 -7.84 3.91
N ILE A 233 12.44 -8.83 3.14
CA ILE A 233 11.00 -8.97 2.80
C ILE A 233 10.17 -9.26 4.05
N GLY A 234 10.68 -10.14 4.93
CA GLY A 234 10.04 -10.46 6.21
C GLY A 234 9.85 -9.22 7.06
N TRP A 235 10.94 -8.47 7.28
CA TRP A 235 10.89 -7.20 7.99
C TRP A 235 9.94 -6.21 7.32
N GLY A 236 9.93 -6.12 5.98
CA GLY A 236 9.10 -5.16 5.26
C GLY A 236 7.62 -5.38 5.55
N SER A 237 7.23 -6.65 5.66
CA SER A 237 5.89 -7.06 6.07
C SER A 237 5.58 -6.70 7.52
N VAL A 238 6.54 -6.84 8.45
CA VAL A 238 6.40 -6.41 9.85
C VAL A 238 6.21 -4.89 9.95
N LEU A 239 7.01 -4.10 9.22
CA LEU A 239 6.87 -2.64 9.21
C LEU A 239 5.50 -2.22 8.66
N ARG A 240 5.03 -2.81 7.57
CA ARG A 240 3.70 -2.54 7.01
C ARG A 240 2.60 -2.82 8.02
N ARG A 241 2.69 -3.93 8.76
CA ARG A 241 1.75 -4.20 9.87
C ARG A 241 1.89 -3.21 11.01
N ALA A 242 3.10 -2.79 11.39
CA ALA A 242 3.29 -1.76 12.42
C ALA A 242 2.67 -0.41 12.04
N LEU A 243 2.57 -0.11 10.74
CA LEU A 243 1.93 1.09 10.19
C LEU A 243 0.43 0.92 9.94
N TYR A 244 -0.13 -0.29 10.07
CA TYR A 244 -1.54 -0.56 9.86
C TYR A 244 -2.39 -0.04 11.04
N ALA A 245 -3.48 0.66 10.72
CA ALA A 245 -4.34 1.35 11.69
C ALA A 245 -4.89 0.42 12.79
N ASP A 246 -5.24 -0.82 12.42
CA ASP A 246 -5.88 -1.77 13.33
C ASP A 246 -4.88 -2.79 13.90
N SER A 247 -3.57 -2.52 13.78
CA SER A 247 -2.54 -3.41 14.30
C SER A 247 -2.64 -3.58 15.82
N SER A 248 -2.51 -4.82 16.28
CA SER A 248 -2.60 -5.18 17.69
C SER A 248 -1.26 -5.67 18.25
N ASN A 249 -1.03 -5.47 19.55
CA ASN A 249 0.21 -5.92 20.20
C ASN A 249 0.39 -7.45 20.10
N GLU A 250 -0.70 -8.21 20.02
CA GLU A 250 -0.66 -9.67 19.90
C GLU A 250 -0.05 -10.11 18.56
N GLU A 251 -0.26 -9.35 17.48
CA GLU A 251 0.32 -9.66 16.16
C GLU A 251 1.85 -9.55 16.15
N PHE A 252 2.42 -8.77 17.06
CA PHE A 252 3.86 -8.62 17.21
C PHE A 252 4.46 -9.55 18.26
N SER A 253 3.62 -10.32 18.97
CA SER A 253 4.10 -11.29 19.94
C SER A 253 4.87 -12.41 19.23
N GLY A 254 6.12 -12.65 19.63
CA GLY A 254 6.99 -13.64 18.99
C GLY A 254 7.70 -13.16 17.72
N LEU A 255 7.49 -11.91 17.28
CA LEU A 255 8.34 -11.23 16.30
C LEU A 255 9.59 -10.62 16.93
N ASP A 256 9.92 -11.01 18.17
CA ASP A 256 11.05 -10.49 18.93
C ASP A 256 12.35 -10.74 18.15
N PRO A 257 13.01 -9.70 17.62
CA PRO A 257 14.27 -9.86 16.93
C PRO A 257 15.37 -10.09 17.94
N MET A 258 15.51 -11.32 18.40
CA MET A 258 16.73 -11.76 19.08
C MET A 258 17.76 -12.34 18.11
N ALA A 259 17.84 -11.78 16.89
CA ALA A 259 19.14 -11.71 16.22
C ALA A 259 19.94 -10.62 16.96
N SER A 260 21.15 -10.92 17.41
CA SER A 260 22.01 -9.94 18.07
C SER A 260 22.19 -8.73 17.14
N LEU A 261 21.51 -7.62 17.46
CA LEU A 261 21.73 -6.36 16.75
C LEU A 261 23.23 -6.04 16.85
N PRO A 262 23.86 -5.55 15.77
CA PRO A 262 25.24 -5.13 15.85
C PRO A 262 25.41 -4.06 16.94
N PRO A 263 26.56 -4.01 17.62
CA PRO A 263 26.83 -3.00 18.63
C PRO A 263 26.67 -1.60 18.03
N LYS A 264 25.91 -0.75 18.71
CA LYS A 264 25.63 0.62 18.28
C LYS A 264 26.81 1.53 18.64
N SER A 265 27.12 2.50 17.79
CA SER A 265 28.09 3.54 18.13
C SER A 265 27.48 4.57 19.09
N ILE A 266 28.33 5.23 19.89
CA ILE A 266 27.87 6.33 20.77
C ILE A 266 27.22 7.47 19.99
N GLN A 267 27.68 7.74 18.77
CA GLN A 267 27.09 8.75 17.89
C GLN A 267 25.68 8.35 17.45
N TYR A 268 25.47 7.08 17.11
CA TYR A 268 24.14 6.57 16.75
C TYR A 268 23.17 6.66 17.93
N GLU A 269 23.59 6.23 19.13
CA GLU A 269 22.75 6.32 20.32
C GLU A 269 22.40 7.77 20.68
N LEU A 270 23.37 8.68 20.63
CA LEU A 270 23.11 10.10 20.85
C LEU A 270 22.15 10.66 19.78
N GLY A 271 22.33 10.29 18.51
CA GLY A 271 21.46 10.67 17.41
C GLY A 271 20.02 10.21 17.62
N MET A 272 19.79 8.97 18.03
CA MET A 272 18.45 8.46 18.33
C MET A 272 17.81 9.16 19.52
N ARG A 273 18.57 9.46 20.57
CA ARG A 273 18.07 10.25 21.72
C ARG A 273 17.73 11.68 21.33
N MET A 274 18.51 12.30 20.44
CA MET A 274 18.19 13.61 19.88
C MET A 274 16.90 13.54 19.05
N TYR A 275 16.77 12.53 18.19
CA TYR A 275 15.55 12.28 17.42
C TYR A 275 14.33 12.15 18.33
N ASP A 276 14.36 11.28 19.34
CA ASP A 276 13.25 11.10 20.29
C ASP A 276 12.92 12.36 21.08
N ARG A 277 13.92 13.19 21.39
CA ARG A 277 13.73 14.44 22.13
C ARG A 277 13.10 15.56 21.31
N PHE A 278 13.31 15.56 19.98
CA PHE A 278 12.99 16.69 19.10
C PHE A 278 11.99 16.39 17.97
N ARG A 279 11.68 15.12 17.66
CA ARG A 279 10.35 14.79 17.09
C ARG A 279 9.29 15.38 18.04
N TRP A 280 8.03 15.62 17.72
CA TRP A 280 7.09 16.41 18.56
C TRP A 280 7.30 17.93 18.65
N ARG A 281 8.45 18.51 18.28
CA ARG A 281 8.64 19.99 18.33
C ARG A 281 8.27 20.74 17.06
N ASP A 282 7.99 20.01 15.98
CA ASP A 282 7.46 20.51 14.71
C ASP A 282 6.03 19.98 14.52
#